data_AF-A0A7C5MPM4-F1
#
_entry.id   AF-A0A7C5MPM4-F1
#
_cell.length_a   1.000
_cell.length_b   1.000
_cell.length_c   1.000
_cell.angle_alpha   90.00
_cell.angle_beta   90.00
_cell.angle_gamma   90.00
#
_symmetry.space_group_name_H-M   'P 1'
#
loop_
_entity.id
_entity.type
_entity.pdbx_description
1 polymer ?
#
loop_
_entity_poly.entity_id
_entity_poly.type
_entity_poly.pdbx_seq_one_letter_code
_entity_poly.pdbx_strand_id
1 'polypeptide(L)'
;MKCSDHDGRSILKRIAVGSAALLLGSLASGAGTVAQERTMIVLDGSGSMWGQIDGVPKLTIARQTLREVLAGVPGSTELGLLAYGHREKGNCGDIELIVPPATGTAGLIADEVDQMRFLGKTPLTDAVRIAAEELRYTEDKATVVLITDGIETCGANICELGSALEAQGVDFTAHVVGFGVTEEEGRQIACLADNTGGQYFAADDADALVVALNEVVVAPTPETSLKARDQDDNPVNDIALSWEVRDASGAVVAQTTGVGGISGAFEAGDYTVLISGDGVSGGMEFAIEEDAGSQTIYVPVERVILSATLEAPAEVAAGAEFEIAWTGPDDKGDYVTIVEMGADEGRFINYAYTGRGSPALVTAPDGLGVYELRYVHGPTDKTLASREITLTAVSAKLEAPDEVAAGAEFEVVWSGPSNRNDYITIVEAGAPDKEFEDYAYTRNGSPATITAPDGVGAYEVRYVLGQDRRALASRPITLTAVSAKLE
;
A
#
# COMPACT_ATOMS: atom_id res chain seq x y z
N MET A 1 12.61 77.23 -6.29
CA MET A 1 13.28 78.22 -7.18
C MET A 1 14.69 78.44 -6.63
N LYS A 2 15.73 78.20 -7.45
CA LYS A 2 17.20 78.28 -7.20
C LYS A 2 17.78 77.13 -6.35
N CYS A 3 18.52 76.17 -6.93
CA CYS A 3 19.90 76.21 -7.50
C CYS A 3 20.96 76.30 -6.37
N SER A 4 21.71 75.22 -6.10
CA SER A 4 22.95 74.74 -6.78
C SER A 4 24.21 75.38 -6.17
N ASP A 5 25.13 74.53 -5.70
CA ASP A 5 26.59 74.52 -5.98
C ASP A 5 27.37 73.80 -4.86
N HIS A 6 28.15 72.76 -5.20
CA HIS A 6 29.62 72.76 -5.39
C HIS A 6 30.39 73.12 -4.11
N ASP A 7 31.51 72.52 -3.72
CA ASP A 7 32.41 71.48 -4.19
C ASP A 7 33.33 71.24 -2.98
N GLY A 8 33.86 70.03 -2.81
CA GLY A 8 34.61 69.64 -1.61
C GLY A 8 35.54 68.47 -1.85
N ARG A 9 36.51 68.62 -2.76
CA ARG A 9 37.65 67.71 -2.93
C ARG A 9 38.46 67.56 -1.64
N SER A 10 38.83 66.33 -1.30
CA SER A 10 40.13 66.03 -0.68
C SER A 10 40.42 64.51 -0.55
N ILE A 11 41.35 64.05 -1.40
CA ILE A 11 42.46 63.10 -1.11
C ILE A 11 42.17 61.59 -1.09
N LEU A 12 42.41 60.99 -2.27
CA LEU A 12 43.29 59.84 -2.54
C LEU A 12 43.55 58.82 -1.41
N LYS A 13 42.98 57.62 -1.57
CA LYS A 13 43.67 56.35 -1.25
C LYS A 13 43.49 55.37 -2.41
N ARG A 14 44.58 55.10 -3.11
CA ARG A 14 44.74 53.96 -4.04
C ARG A 14 45.01 52.72 -3.19
N ILE A 15 44.20 51.66 -3.31
CA ILE A 15 44.59 50.29 -2.94
C ILE A 15 44.06 49.33 -4.01
N ALA A 16 45.05 48.73 -4.68
CA ALA A 16 45.15 47.42 -5.33
C ALA A 16 43.92 46.77 -5.96
N VAL A 17 44.04 46.56 -7.28
CA VAL A 17 43.43 45.47 -8.05
C VAL A 17 43.88 44.13 -7.46
N GLY A 18 42.94 43.35 -6.95
CA GLY A 18 43.14 41.94 -6.59
C GLY A 18 42.37 41.06 -7.56
N SER A 19 43.07 40.49 -8.54
CA SER A 19 42.55 39.46 -9.43
C SER A 19 42.21 38.21 -8.61
N ALA A 20 40.93 37.91 -8.45
CA ALA A 20 40.47 36.63 -7.90
C ALA A 20 40.60 35.57 -9.00
N ALA A 21 41.69 34.80 -8.93
CA ALA A 21 41.81 33.55 -9.69
C ALA A 21 40.79 32.55 -9.14
N LEU A 22 39.75 32.25 -9.92
CA LEU A 22 38.91 31.08 -9.68
C LEU A 22 39.76 29.83 -9.90
N LEU A 23 40.18 29.21 -8.80
CA LEU A 23 40.61 27.82 -8.77
C LEU A 23 39.37 26.94 -9.01
N LEU A 24 39.17 26.52 -10.27
CA LEU A 24 38.33 25.36 -10.58
C LEU A 24 39.01 24.13 -9.96
N GLY A 25 38.57 23.77 -8.75
CA GLY A 25 38.88 22.48 -8.17
C GLY A 25 38.15 21.41 -8.97
N SER A 26 38.89 20.67 -9.78
CA SER A 26 38.43 19.44 -10.40
C SER A 26 38.07 18.45 -9.30
N LEU A 27 36.78 18.33 -8.99
CA LEU A 27 36.28 17.15 -8.30
C LEU A 27 36.43 15.99 -9.28
N ALA A 28 37.53 15.26 -9.15
CA ALA A 28 37.62 13.93 -9.72
C ALA A 28 36.57 13.09 -8.99
N SER A 29 35.41 12.90 -9.63
CA SER A 29 34.51 11.81 -9.29
C SER A 29 35.33 10.53 -9.43
N GLY A 30 35.72 9.95 -8.29
CA GLY A 30 36.15 8.57 -8.28
C GLY A 30 34.96 7.78 -8.77
N ALA A 31 35.02 7.26 -10.00
CA ALA A 31 34.18 6.17 -10.42
C ALA A 31 34.51 5.01 -9.47
N GLY A 32 33.71 4.87 -8.41
CA GLY A 32 33.61 3.59 -7.73
C GLY A 32 32.98 2.67 -8.75
N THR A 33 33.76 1.78 -9.34
CA THR A 33 33.24 0.63 -10.08
C THR A 33 32.39 -0.15 -9.09
N VAL A 34 31.07 -0.08 -9.25
CA VAL A 34 30.18 -1.04 -8.59
C VAL A 34 30.63 -2.41 -9.06
N ALA A 35 30.94 -3.28 -8.10
CA ALA A 35 31.54 -4.58 -8.38
C ALA A 35 30.60 -5.39 -9.29
N GLN A 36 31.09 -5.66 -10.51
CA GLN A 36 30.43 -6.51 -11.49
C GLN A 36 30.30 -7.91 -10.87
N GLU A 37 29.08 -8.45 -10.81
CA GLU A 37 28.84 -9.76 -10.20
C GLU A 37 29.53 -10.85 -11.03
N ARG A 38 30.53 -11.50 -10.43
CA ARG A 38 31.30 -12.56 -11.07
C ARG A 38 30.79 -13.91 -10.62
N THR A 39 30.59 -14.83 -11.56
CA THR A 39 30.11 -16.18 -11.25
C THR A 39 31.17 -17.23 -11.57
N MET A 40 31.43 -18.15 -10.63
CA MET A 40 32.24 -19.35 -10.86
C MET A 40 31.36 -20.60 -10.77
N ILE A 41 31.34 -21.40 -11.84
CA ILE A 41 30.77 -22.75 -11.79
C ILE A 41 31.83 -23.68 -11.20
N VAL A 42 31.48 -24.37 -10.13
CA VAL A 42 32.29 -25.43 -9.52
C VAL A 42 31.67 -26.78 -9.86
N LEU A 43 32.30 -27.51 -10.78
CA LEU A 43 31.76 -28.76 -11.32
C LEU A 43 32.43 -30.00 -10.71
N ASP A 44 31.61 -30.89 -10.19
CA ASP A 44 32.00 -32.22 -9.74
C ASP A 44 32.42 -33.12 -10.90
N GLY A 45 33.72 -33.38 -10.98
CA GLY A 45 34.33 -34.34 -11.89
C GLY A 45 34.69 -35.66 -11.22
N SER A 46 34.12 -35.99 -10.06
CA SER A 46 34.50 -37.19 -9.33
C SER A 46 34.00 -38.48 -9.99
N GLY A 47 34.50 -39.62 -9.53
CA GLY A 47 34.15 -40.92 -10.09
C GLY A 47 32.67 -41.34 -9.90
N SER A 48 31.94 -40.75 -8.93
CA SER A 48 30.52 -41.06 -8.69
C SER A 48 29.60 -40.63 -9.83
N MET A 49 30.03 -39.65 -10.63
CA MET A 49 29.33 -39.17 -11.83
C MET A 49 29.21 -40.21 -12.97
N TRP A 50 29.85 -41.37 -12.83
CA TRP A 50 29.58 -42.54 -13.68
C TRP A 50 28.32 -43.32 -13.28
N GLY A 51 27.74 -43.00 -12.12
CA GLY A 51 26.41 -43.46 -11.72
C GLY A 51 25.36 -43.10 -12.77
N GLN A 52 24.23 -43.78 -12.74
CA GLN A 52 23.19 -43.63 -13.75
C GLN A 52 21.91 -43.10 -13.14
N ILE A 53 21.24 -42.22 -13.88
CA ILE A 53 19.85 -41.80 -13.66
C ILE A 53 19.10 -42.22 -14.92
N ASP A 54 18.03 -43.00 -14.75
CA ASP A 54 17.23 -43.57 -15.84
C ASP A 54 18.05 -44.29 -16.94
N GLY A 55 19.16 -44.93 -16.53
CA GLY A 55 20.06 -45.67 -17.41
C GLY A 55 21.07 -44.81 -18.19
N VAL A 56 21.07 -43.49 -18.00
CA VAL A 56 22.04 -42.56 -18.59
C VAL A 56 23.08 -42.15 -17.55
N PRO A 57 24.39 -42.16 -17.86
CA PRO A 57 25.42 -41.68 -16.93
C PRO A 57 25.20 -40.22 -16.53
N LYS A 58 25.32 -39.91 -15.24
CA LYS A 58 25.17 -38.55 -14.69
C LYS A 58 26.07 -37.54 -15.42
N LEU A 59 27.32 -37.89 -15.71
CA LEU A 59 28.22 -37.02 -16.47
C LEU A 59 27.67 -36.63 -17.85
N THR A 60 26.94 -37.53 -18.51
CA THR A 60 26.37 -37.27 -19.84
C THR A 60 25.23 -36.26 -19.72
N ILE A 61 24.38 -36.40 -18.71
CA ILE A 61 23.31 -35.46 -18.41
C ILE A 61 23.91 -34.09 -18.07
N ALA A 62 24.85 -34.04 -17.12
CA ALA A 62 25.48 -32.79 -16.68
C ALA A 62 26.10 -32.00 -17.84
N ARG A 63 26.78 -32.68 -18.78
CA ARG A 63 27.34 -32.04 -20.00
C ARG A 63 26.27 -31.44 -20.89
N GLN A 64 25.24 -32.21 -21.21
CA GLN A 64 24.18 -31.77 -22.11
C GLN A 64 23.40 -30.60 -21.52
N THR A 65 22.99 -30.72 -20.26
CA THR A 65 22.26 -29.70 -19.52
C THR A 65 23.09 -28.42 -19.38
N LEU A 66 24.37 -28.52 -19.00
CA LEU A 66 25.22 -27.34 -18.88
C LEU A 66 25.42 -26.65 -20.23
N ARG A 67 25.65 -27.41 -21.32
CA ARG A 67 25.77 -26.85 -22.68
C ARG A 67 24.49 -26.14 -23.12
N GLU A 68 23.32 -26.67 -22.77
CA GLU A 68 22.03 -26.05 -23.08
C GLU A 68 21.85 -24.73 -22.32
N VAL A 69 22.06 -24.74 -21.00
CA VAL A 69 21.89 -23.53 -20.17
C VAL A 69 22.90 -22.44 -20.56
N LEU A 70 24.16 -22.81 -20.78
CA LEU A 70 25.20 -21.86 -21.21
C LEU A 70 24.91 -21.21 -22.56
N ALA A 71 24.07 -21.81 -23.41
CA ALA A 71 23.65 -21.18 -24.67
C ALA A 71 22.68 -19.99 -24.46
N GLY A 72 22.01 -19.91 -23.30
CA GLY A 72 21.10 -18.83 -22.91
C GLY A 72 21.75 -17.72 -22.08
N VAL A 73 23.01 -17.89 -21.65
CA VAL A 73 23.71 -16.93 -20.79
C VAL A 73 24.09 -15.67 -21.60
N PRO A 74 23.76 -14.46 -21.13
CA PRO A 74 24.16 -13.21 -21.77
C PRO A 74 25.68 -13.08 -21.92
N GLY A 75 26.14 -12.51 -23.03
CA GLY A 75 27.57 -12.32 -23.29
C GLY A 75 28.27 -11.33 -22.33
N SER A 76 27.49 -10.51 -21.61
CA SER A 76 27.97 -9.58 -20.58
C SER A 76 28.24 -10.25 -19.22
N THR A 77 27.82 -11.49 -19.00
CA THR A 77 28.06 -12.21 -17.74
C THR A 77 29.52 -12.67 -17.64
N GLU A 78 30.22 -12.31 -16.56
CA GLU A 78 31.55 -12.86 -16.25
C GLU A 78 31.43 -14.25 -15.62
N LEU A 79 31.78 -15.28 -16.38
CA LEU A 79 31.62 -16.68 -15.98
C LEU A 79 32.97 -17.41 -16.00
N GLY A 80 33.25 -18.17 -14.94
CA GLY A 80 34.41 -19.06 -14.83
C GLY A 80 34.00 -20.52 -14.62
N LEU A 81 34.96 -21.42 -14.82
CA LEU A 81 34.83 -22.85 -14.54
C LEU A 81 36.01 -23.33 -13.71
N LEU A 82 35.67 -23.87 -12.54
CA LEU A 82 36.56 -24.67 -11.71
C LEU A 82 35.99 -26.08 -11.61
N ALA A 83 36.85 -27.08 -11.69
CA ALA A 83 36.43 -28.47 -11.53
C ALA A 83 37.35 -29.22 -10.58
N TYR A 84 36.82 -30.28 -9.99
CA TYR A 84 37.62 -31.18 -9.15
C TYR A 84 37.41 -32.65 -9.53
N GLY A 85 38.38 -33.49 -9.16
CA GLY A 85 38.33 -34.92 -9.37
C GLY A 85 38.38 -35.38 -10.84
N HIS A 86 38.60 -34.50 -11.80
CA HIS A 86 38.46 -34.83 -13.23
C HIS A 86 39.77 -35.28 -13.93
N ARG A 87 40.87 -35.50 -13.19
CA ARG A 87 42.17 -35.88 -13.78
C ARG A 87 42.80 -37.08 -13.09
N GLU A 88 42.79 -37.12 -11.76
CA GLU A 88 43.58 -38.06 -10.96
C GLU A 88 42.75 -38.86 -9.96
N LYS A 89 42.82 -40.18 -10.06
CA LYS A 89 42.10 -41.08 -9.15
C LYS A 89 42.67 -41.01 -7.73
N GLY A 90 41.81 -40.75 -6.75
CA GLY A 90 42.16 -40.81 -5.33
C GLY A 90 42.90 -39.58 -4.78
N ASN A 91 43.13 -38.55 -5.60
CA ASN A 91 43.83 -37.32 -5.20
C ASN A 91 42.82 -36.25 -4.72
N CYS A 92 42.97 -35.77 -3.48
CA CYS A 92 42.16 -34.67 -2.93
C CYS A 92 42.63 -33.29 -3.37
N GLY A 93 43.85 -33.16 -3.91
CA GLY A 93 44.36 -31.93 -4.52
C GLY A 93 44.03 -31.81 -6.01
N ASP A 94 43.23 -32.72 -6.57
CA ASP A 94 42.81 -32.65 -7.97
C ASP A 94 41.72 -31.59 -8.14
N ILE A 95 42.12 -30.33 -8.13
CA ILE A 95 41.28 -29.16 -8.37
C ILE A 95 41.96 -28.34 -9.47
N GLU A 96 41.19 -27.89 -10.45
CA GLU A 96 41.67 -27.12 -11.60
C GLU A 96 40.75 -25.95 -11.88
N LEU A 97 41.31 -24.74 -11.93
CA LEU A 97 40.69 -23.62 -12.61
C LEU A 97 40.86 -23.85 -14.12
N ILE A 98 39.80 -24.29 -14.78
CA ILE A 98 39.82 -24.61 -16.21
C ILE A 98 39.62 -23.34 -17.03
N VAL A 99 38.63 -22.52 -16.64
CA VAL A 99 38.32 -21.25 -17.30
C VAL A 99 38.31 -20.13 -16.26
N PRO A 100 39.25 -19.17 -16.31
CA PRO A 100 39.18 -17.98 -15.46
C PRO A 100 37.90 -17.17 -15.72
N PRO A 101 37.31 -16.51 -14.71
CA PRO A 101 36.13 -15.67 -14.90
C PRO A 101 36.38 -14.54 -15.88
N ALA A 102 35.57 -14.49 -16.94
CA ALA A 102 35.58 -13.41 -17.94
C ALA A 102 34.25 -13.39 -18.71
N THR A 103 33.98 -12.31 -19.43
CA THR A 103 32.80 -12.20 -20.30
C THR A 103 32.92 -13.09 -21.54
N GLY A 104 31.78 -13.58 -22.05
CA GLY A 104 31.73 -14.38 -23.28
C GLY A 104 32.36 -15.78 -23.19
N THR A 105 32.62 -16.31 -22.00
CA THR A 105 33.26 -17.61 -21.76
C THR A 105 32.29 -18.81 -21.83
N ALA A 106 30.98 -18.58 -21.86
CA ALA A 106 29.98 -19.65 -21.79
C ALA A 106 30.18 -20.78 -22.83
N GLY A 107 30.51 -20.43 -24.08
CA GLY A 107 30.84 -21.42 -25.12
C GLY A 107 32.13 -22.21 -24.83
N LEU A 108 33.17 -21.53 -24.32
CA LEU A 108 34.43 -22.16 -23.93
C LEU A 108 34.22 -23.15 -22.77
N ILE A 109 33.44 -22.76 -21.76
CA ILE A 109 33.12 -23.62 -20.62
C ILE A 109 32.41 -24.89 -21.08
N ALA A 110 31.43 -24.79 -21.98
CA ALA A 110 30.74 -25.95 -22.54
C ALA A 110 31.69 -26.92 -23.26
N ASP A 111 32.65 -26.39 -24.02
CA ASP A 111 33.62 -27.20 -24.76
C ASP A 111 34.67 -27.86 -23.86
N GLU A 112 35.08 -27.21 -22.78
CA GLU A 112 36.02 -27.76 -21.80
C GLU A 112 35.40 -28.85 -20.93
N VAL A 113 34.16 -28.63 -20.47
CA VAL A 113 33.40 -29.66 -19.74
C VAL A 113 33.22 -30.91 -20.60
N ASP A 114 33.12 -30.74 -21.93
CA ASP A 114 33.05 -31.84 -22.86
C ASP A 114 34.36 -32.67 -23.01
N GLN A 115 35.47 -32.22 -22.44
CA GLN A 115 36.75 -32.94 -22.48
C GLN A 115 37.16 -33.54 -21.13
N MET A 116 36.45 -33.21 -20.05
CA MET A 116 36.76 -33.66 -18.69
C MET A 116 36.72 -35.18 -18.51
N ARG A 117 37.48 -35.73 -17.55
CA ARG A 117 37.56 -37.17 -17.29
C ARG A 117 37.15 -37.47 -15.85
N PHE A 118 35.94 -37.93 -15.64
CA PHE A 118 35.36 -38.02 -14.30
C PHE A 118 35.95 -39.20 -13.48
N LEU A 119 36.98 -39.00 -12.65
CA LEU A 119 37.87 -40.10 -12.18
C LEU A 119 38.20 -40.11 -10.69
N GLY A 120 38.11 -38.96 -10.03
CA GLY A 120 38.80 -38.62 -8.79
C GLY A 120 37.88 -38.58 -7.57
N LYS A 121 38.37 -37.90 -6.52
CA LYS A 121 37.64 -37.66 -5.27
C LYS A 121 36.83 -36.36 -5.31
N THR A 122 36.11 -36.07 -4.23
CA THR A 122 35.19 -34.95 -4.10
C THR A 122 35.68 -33.95 -3.03
N PRO A 123 36.76 -33.17 -3.28
CA PRO A 123 37.25 -32.12 -2.37
C PRO A 123 36.41 -30.84 -2.45
N LEU A 124 35.12 -30.94 -2.08
CA LEU A 124 34.12 -29.86 -2.21
C LEU A 124 34.56 -28.55 -1.56
N THR A 125 35.01 -28.64 -0.32
CA THR A 125 35.33 -27.50 0.53
C THR A 125 36.49 -26.71 -0.06
N ASP A 126 37.56 -27.40 -0.48
CA ASP A 126 38.70 -26.72 -1.10
C ASP A 126 38.35 -26.13 -2.47
N ALA A 127 37.50 -26.79 -3.25
CA ALA A 127 37.06 -26.29 -4.55
C ALA A 127 36.25 -24.99 -4.43
N VAL A 128 35.28 -24.93 -3.50
CA VAL A 128 34.49 -23.72 -3.24
C VAL A 128 35.36 -22.60 -2.69
N ARG A 129 36.31 -22.90 -1.81
CA ARG A 129 37.26 -21.91 -1.28
C ARG A 129 38.11 -21.30 -2.39
N ILE A 130 38.71 -22.12 -3.24
CA ILE A 130 39.53 -21.63 -4.37
C ILE A 130 38.66 -20.82 -5.33
N ALA A 131 37.45 -21.27 -5.64
CA ALA A 131 36.51 -20.52 -6.48
C ALA A 131 36.23 -19.12 -5.91
N ALA A 132 35.94 -19.01 -4.60
CA ALA A 132 35.73 -17.73 -3.94
C ALA A 132 36.99 -16.84 -4.00
N GLU A 133 38.18 -17.41 -3.79
CA GLU A 133 39.47 -16.70 -3.89
C GLU A 133 39.71 -16.15 -5.31
N GLU A 134 39.47 -16.95 -6.36
CA GLU A 134 39.60 -16.52 -7.76
C GLU A 134 38.60 -15.41 -8.13
N LEU A 135 37.42 -15.41 -7.50
CA LEU A 135 36.43 -14.34 -7.66
C LEU A 135 36.74 -13.08 -6.84
N ARG A 136 37.80 -13.08 -6.01
CA ARG A 136 38.16 -11.99 -5.10
C ARG A 136 37.00 -11.59 -4.18
N TYR A 137 36.32 -12.58 -3.60
CA TYR A 137 35.08 -12.40 -2.81
C TYR A 137 35.15 -11.39 -1.64
N THR A 138 36.35 -11.05 -1.15
CA THR A 138 36.56 -10.03 -0.11
C THR A 138 36.59 -8.60 -0.65
N GLU A 139 36.62 -8.43 -1.97
CA GLU A 139 36.77 -7.14 -2.66
C GLU A 139 35.60 -6.90 -3.62
N ASP A 140 35.14 -7.94 -4.32
CA ASP A 140 34.07 -7.89 -5.31
C ASP A 140 32.88 -8.76 -4.86
N LYS A 141 31.66 -8.43 -5.34
CA LYS A 141 30.51 -9.34 -5.23
C LYS A 141 30.79 -10.62 -6.01
N ALA A 142 30.53 -11.78 -5.41
CA ALA A 142 30.98 -13.05 -5.96
C ALA A 142 29.94 -14.16 -5.75
N THR A 143 29.62 -14.86 -6.83
CA THR A 143 28.68 -15.98 -6.83
C THR A 143 29.38 -17.28 -7.20
N VAL A 144 29.22 -18.31 -6.39
CA VAL A 144 29.67 -19.67 -6.70
C VAL A 144 28.45 -20.55 -6.97
N VAL A 145 28.44 -21.26 -8.09
CA VAL A 145 27.43 -22.28 -8.40
C VAL A 145 28.10 -23.65 -8.28
N LEU A 146 27.87 -24.34 -7.17
CA LEU A 146 28.39 -25.69 -6.95
C LEU A 146 27.44 -26.73 -7.53
N ILE A 147 27.93 -27.56 -8.45
CA ILE A 147 27.20 -28.69 -9.02
C ILE A 147 27.88 -29.97 -8.55
N THR A 148 27.21 -30.79 -7.73
CA THR A 148 27.80 -32.00 -7.14
C THR A 148 26.84 -33.17 -7.04
N ASP A 149 27.36 -34.38 -7.15
CA ASP A 149 26.58 -35.62 -7.08
C ASP A 149 26.82 -36.43 -5.79
N GLY A 150 27.51 -35.82 -4.82
CA GLY A 150 27.79 -36.46 -3.53
C GLY A 150 28.28 -35.50 -2.46
N ILE A 151 28.75 -36.08 -1.36
CA ILE A 151 29.28 -35.36 -0.20
C ILE A 151 30.81 -35.27 -0.24
N GLU A 152 31.36 -34.44 0.64
CA GLU A 152 32.80 -34.26 0.84
C GLU A 152 33.49 -35.60 1.20
N THR A 153 34.51 -35.99 0.42
CA THR A 153 35.27 -37.25 0.65
C THR A 153 36.74 -37.02 1.04
N CYS A 154 37.13 -35.76 1.26
CA CYS A 154 38.47 -35.36 1.64
C CYS A 154 38.60 -34.82 3.08
N GLY A 155 37.50 -34.89 3.85
CA GLY A 155 37.52 -34.77 5.32
C GLY A 155 37.37 -33.35 5.87
N ALA A 156 36.99 -32.40 5.01
CA ALA A 156 36.68 -31.03 5.39
C ALA A 156 35.17 -30.86 5.73
N ASN A 157 34.79 -29.70 6.24
CA ASN A 157 33.40 -29.36 6.56
C ASN A 157 32.94 -28.18 5.70
N ILE A 158 32.05 -28.45 4.74
CA ILE A 158 31.57 -27.46 3.79
C ILE A 158 30.67 -26.39 4.43
N CYS A 159 29.93 -26.75 5.49
CA CYS A 159 29.06 -25.80 6.20
C CYS A 159 29.89 -24.75 6.96
N GLU A 160 30.97 -25.20 7.62
CA GLU A 160 31.90 -24.30 8.32
C GLU A 160 32.58 -23.33 7.36
N LEU A 161 32.92 -23.80 6.15
CA LEU A 161 33.43 -22.93 5.10
C LEU A 161 32.40 -21.89 4.67
N GLY A 162 31.15 -22.28 4.43
CA GLY A 162 30.09 -21.35 4.04
C GLY A 162 29.96 -20.18 5.01
N SER A 163 29.89 -20.48 6.32
CA SER A 163 29.85 -19.43 7.35
C SER A 163 31.11 -18.55 7.38
N ALA A 164 32.28 -19.12 7.07
CA ALA A 164 33.54 -18.37 7.07
C ALA A 164 33.66 -17.44 5.85
N LEU A 165 33.16 -17.85 4.68
CA LEU A 165 33.16 -17.05 3.45
C LEU A 165 32.17 -15.89 3.55
N GLU A 166 30.94 -16.15 4.03
CA GLU A 166 29.93 -15.11 4.26
C GLU A 166 30.45 -14.02 5.21
N ALA A 167 31.09 -14.42 6.32
CA ALA A 167 31.60 -13.47 7.31
C ALA A 167 32.74 -12.58 6.81
N GLN A 168 33.41 -12.94 5.71
CA GLN A 168 34.58 -12.23 5.16
C GLN A 168 34.29 -11.53 3.83
N GLY A 169 33.25 -11.94 3.11
CA GLY A 169 32.89 -11.42 1.79
C GLY A 169 32.19 -10.06 1.83
N VAL A 170 32.22 -9.34 0.70
CA VAL A 170 31.47 -8.08 0.53
C VAL A 170 30.00 -8.34 0.20
N ASP A 171 29.71 -9.45 -0.50
CA ASP A 171 28.39 -10.00 -0.83
C ASP A 171 28.60 -11.37 -1.51
N PHE A 172 29.08 -12.36 -0.75
CA PHE A 172 29.44 -13.67 -1.30
C PHE A 172 28.25 -14.63 -1.23
N THR A 173 27.81 -15.15 -2.37
CA THR A 173 26.71 -16.13 -2.42
C THR A 173 27.20 -17.46 -3.01
N ALA A 174 26.86 -18.57 -2.37
CA ALA A 174 27.03 -19.90 -2.93
C ALA A 174 25.66 -20.56 -3.19
N HIS A 175 25.36 -20.89 -4.43
CA HIS A 175 24.26 -21.78 -4.79
C HIS A 175 24.76 -23.23 -4.87
N VAL A 176 23.92 -24.19 -4.50
CA VAL A 176 24.26 -25.62 -4.53
C VAL A 176 23.21 -26.38 -5.32
N VAL A 177 23.66 -27.12 -6.33
CA VAL A 177 22.84 -28.03 -7.14
C VAL A 177 23.29 -29.46 -6.85
N GLY A 178 22.50 -30.18 -6.05
CA GLY A 178 22.71 -31.58 -5.73
C GLY A 178 22.13 -32.48 -6.81
N PHE A 179 22.97 -33.08 -7.65
CA PHE A 179 22.56 -33.84 -8.82
C PHE A 179 22.52 -35.36 -8.56
N GLY A 180 21.32 -35.91 -8.45
CA GLY A 180 21.09 -37.31 -8.13
C GLY A 180 21.72 -37.72 -6.78
N VAL A 181 21.66 -36.80 -5.80
CA VAL A 181 22.05 -37.04 -4.40
C VAL A 181 20.85 -37.54 -3.61
N THR A 182 21.08 -38.33 -2.56
CA THR A 182 19.99 -38.70 -1.65
C THR A 182 19.55 -37.49 -0.82
N GLU A 183 18.33 -37.53 -0.29
CA GLU A 183 17.80 -36.46 0.58
C GLU A 183 18.73 -36.18 1.78
N GLU A 184 19.35 -37.21 2.34
CA GLU A 184 20.28 -37.07 3.48
C GLU A 184 21.61 -36.44 3.06
N GLU A 185 22.16 -36.83 1.92
CA GLU A 185 23.36 -36.20 1.35
C GLU A 185 23.09 -34.73 0.99
N GLY A 186 21.93 -34.46 0.40
CA GLY A 186 21.48 -33.10 0.07
C GLY A 186 21.45 -32.18 1.29
N ARG A 187 20.89 -32.64 2.42
CA ARG A 187 20.88 -31.85 3.68
C ARG A 187 22.29 -31.51 4.17
N GLN A 188 23.28 -32.38 3.93
CA GLN A 188 24.66 -32.15 4.39
C GLN A 188 25.38 -31.08 3.56
N ILE A 189 24.97 -30.84 2.32
CA ILE A 189 25.57 -29.82 1.44
C ILE A 189 24.71 -28.55 1.32
N ALA A 190 23.41 -28.62 1.60
CA ALA A 190 22.48 -27.47 1.54
C ALA A 190 22.89 -26.33 2.47
N CYS A 191 23.50 -26.65 3.62
CA CYS A 191 24.00 -25.68 4.58
C CYS A 191 24.98 -24.65 3.97
N LEU A 192 25.72 -25.00 2.91
CA LEU A 192 26.61 -24.05 2.24
C LEU A 192 25.78 -22.90 1.66
N ALA A 193 24.71 -23.22 0.94
CA ALA A 193 23.81 -22.23 0.37
C ALA A 193 23.10 -21.42 1.47
N ASP A 194 22.54 -22.10 2.47
CA ASP A 194 21.84 -21.45 3.57
C ASP A 194 22.73 -20.46 4.33
N ASN A 195 24.00 -20.81 4.55
CA ASN A 195 24.95 -19.99 5.29
C ASN A 195 25.46 -18.77 4.52
N THR A 196 25.28 -18.73 3.20
CA THR A 196 25.75 -17.64 2.32
C THR A 196 24.59 -16.90 1.63
N GLY A 197 23.36 -17.08 2.11
CA GLY A 197 22.16 -16.48 1.49
C GLY A 197 21.82 -17.00 0.09
N GLY A 198 22.42 -18.11 -0.33
CA GLY A 198 22.18 -18.75 -1.62
C GLY A 198 20.99 -19.71 -1.59
N GLN A 199 20.87 -20.53 -2.64
CA GLN A 199 19.78 -21.48 -2.79
C GLN A 199 20.30 -22.90 -3.05
N TYR A 200 19.65 -23.89 -2.43
CA TYR A 200 19.88 -25.30 -2.68
C TYR A 200 18.82 -25.88 -3.60
N PHE A 201 19.25 -26.58 -4.65
CA PHE A 201 18.41 -27.26 -5.62
C PHE A 201 18.70 -28.76 -5.61
N ALA A 202 17.65 -29.57 -5.41
CA ALA A 202 17.72 -31.00 -5.66
C ALA A 202 17.38 -31.26 -7.14
N ALA A 203 18.32 -31.83 -7.87
CA ALA A 203 18.15 -32.19 -9.27
C ALA A 203 18.18 -33.72 -9.41
N ASP A 204 17.01 -34.35 -9.36
CA ASP A 204 16.88 -35.81 -9.41
C ASP A 204 17.00 -36.37 -10.84
N ASP A 205 16.83 -35.53 -11.86
CA ASP A 205 16.88 -35.87 -13.27
C ASP A 205 17.43 -34.72 -14.15
N ALA A 206 17.45 -34.93 -15.47
CA ALA A 206 17.96 -33.95 -16.43
C ALA A 206 17.14 -32.66 -16.49
N ASP A 207 15.81 -32.76 -16.41
CA ASP A 207 14.90 -31.61 -16.52
C ASP A 207 15.02 -30.73 -15.27
N ALA A 208 15.07 -31.36 -14.08
CA ALA A 208 15.31 -30.68 -12.82
C ALA A 208 16.68 -29.99 -12.79
N LEU A 209 17.71 -30.61 -13.38
CA LEU A 209 19.03 -29.99 -13.51
C LEU A 209 18.99 -28.76 -14.43
N VAL A 210 18.23 -28.79 -15.54
CA VAL A 210 18.06 -27.64 -16.44
C VAL A 210 17.38 -26.48 -15.70
N VAL A 211 16.31 -26.76 -14.94
CA VAL A 211 15.61 -25.73 -14.15
C VAL A 211 16.55 -25.12 -13.12
N ALA A 212 17.22 -25.96 -12.31
CA ALA A 212 18.14 -25.50 -11.28
C ALA A 212 19.25 -24.61 -11.86
N LEU A 213 19.89 -25.05 -12.94
CA LEU A 213 20.97 -24.27 -13.57
C LEU A 213 20.46 -22.98 -14.22
N ASN A 214 19.27 -22.94 -14.81
CA ASN A 214 18.71 -21.69 -15.32
C ASN A 214 18.45 -20.68 -14.19
N GLU A 215 18.01 -21.12 -13.02
CA GLU A 215 17.75 -20.22 -11.89
C GLU A 215 19.03 -19.64 -11.26
N VAL A 216 20.16 -20.37 -11.30
CA VAL A 216 21.39 -19.96 -10.60
C VAL A 216 22.51 -19.45 -11.52
N VAL A 217 22.53 -19.86 -12.79
CA VAL A 217 23.57 -19.45 -13.76
C VAL A 217 23.10 -18.27 -14.61
N VAL A 218 21.79 -18.11 -14.82
CA VAL A 218 21.23 -16.91 -15.45
C VAL A 218 20.96 -15.91 -14.34
N ALA A 219 21.83 -14.90 -14.20
CA ALA A 219 21.63 -13.81 -13.24
C ALA A 219 20.22 -13.21 -13.43
N PRO A 220 19.48 -12.89 -12.34
CA PRO A 220 18.19 -12.26 -12.47
C PRO A 220 18.33 -10.94 -13.23
N THR A 221 17.54 -10.75 -14.28
CA THR A 221 17.53 -9.51 -15.05
C THR A 221 17.21 -8.35 -14.11
N PRO A 222 18.06 -7.31 -14.01
CA PRO A 222 17.77 -6.17 -13.15
C PRO A 222 16.46 -5.50 -13.57
N GLU A 223 15.58 -5.26 -12.59
CA GLU A 223 14.28 -4.62 -12.83
C GLU A 223 14.25 -3.20 -12.27
N THR A 224 13.62 -2.29 -13.02
CA THR A 224 13.31 -0.95 -12.53
C THR A 224 11.85 -0.87 -12.14
N SER A 225 11.59 -0.51 -10.88
CA SER A 225 10.25 -0.22 -10.37
C SER A 225 9.97 1.27 -10.39
N LEU A 226 8.89 1.68 -11.05
CA LEU A 226 8.39 3.06 -11.04
C LEU A 226 7.22 3.14 -10.04
N LYS A 227 7.29 4.06 -9.07
CA LYS A 227 6.26 4.23 -8.03
C LYS A 227 5.80 5.67 -7.94
N ALA A 228 4.50 5.90 -7.80
CA ALA A 228 3.94 7.25 -7.77
C ALA A 228 3.94 7.83 -6.35
N ARG A 229 4.32 9.11 -6.22
CA ARG A 229 4.18 9.88 -4.97
C ARG A 229 3.50 11.21 -5.22
N ASP A 230 2.61 11.61 -4.33
CA ASP A 230 1.89 12.89 -4.42
C ASP A 230 2.74 14.09 -3.98
N GLN A 231 2.13 15.30 -4.04
CA GLN A 231 2.78 16.55 -3.67
C GLN A 231 3.28 16.62 -2.21
N ASP A 232 2.78 15.75 -1.33
CA ASP A 232 3.16 15.66 0.09
C ASP A 232 4.12 14.48 0.36
N ASP A 233 4.68 13.89 -0.71
CA ASP A 233 5.54 12.70 -0.71
C ASP A 233 4.83 11.41 -0.26
N ASN A 234 3.50 11.36 -0.23
CA ASN A 234 2.78 10.13 0.13
C ASN A 234 2.68 9.18 -1.09
N PRO A 235 2.76 7.85 -0.89
CA PRO A 235 2.56 6.89 -1.96
C PRO A 235 1.12 6.89 -2.48
N VAL A 236 0.93 6.92 -3.81
CA VAL A 236 -0.39 6.87 -4.44
C VAL A 236 -0.73 5.43 -4.85
N ASN A 237 -1.28 4.66 -3.92
CA ASN A 237 -1.53 3.21 -4.07
C ASN A 237 -3.02 2.82 -4.02
N ASP A 238 -3.91 3.80 -4.05
CA ASP A 238 -5.36 3.63 -3.95
C ASP A 238 -6.09 3.85 -5.28
N ILE A 239 -5.36 4.29 -6.31
CA ILE A 239 -5.90 4.61 -7.64
C ILE A 239 -5.14 3.78 -8.70
N ALA A 240 -5.88 3.24 -9.67
CA ALA A 240 -5.29 2.64 -10.86
C ALA A 240 -4.80 3.74 -11.80
N LEU A 241 -3.50 3.76 -12.06
CA LEU A 241 -2.84 4.78 -12.87
C LEU A 241 -2.43 4.16 -14.23
N SER A 242 -2.56 4.94 -15.29
CA SER A 242 -2.02 4.65 -16.60
C SER A 242 -0.58 5.17 -16.67
N TRP A 243 0.34 4.27 -17.00
CA TRP A 243 1.77 4.52 -17.10
C TRP A 243 2.20 4.42 -18.55
N GLU A 244 2.91 5.42 -19.04
CA GLU A 244 3.53 5.41 -20.36
C GLU A 244 5.00 5.81 -20.22
N VAL A 245 5.91 4.90 -20.57
CA VAL A 245 7.35 5.12 -20.56
C VAL A 245 7.84 5.24 -21.99
N ARG A 246 8.59 6.30 -22.26
CA ARG A 246 9.21 6.58 -23.55
C ARG A 246 10.72 6.61 -23.41
N ASP A 247 11.42 6.08 -24.41
CA ASP A 247 12.88 6.20 -24.50
C ASP A 247 13.29 7.61 -24.99
N ALA A 248 14.60 7.86 -25.05
CA ALA A 248 15.18 9.10 -25.55
C ALA A 248 14.78 9.47 -27.00
N SER A 249 14.32 8.51 -27.81
CA SER A 249 13.81 8.76 -29.17
C SER A 249 12.33 9.20 -29.17
N GLY A 250 11.67 9.08 -28.02
CA GLY A 250 10.23 9.33 -27.84
C GLY A 250 9.35 8.12 -28.16
N ALA A 251 9.93 6.96 -28.44
CA ALA A 251 9.19 5.73 -28.70
C ALA A 251 8.64 5.17 -27.38
N VAL A 252 7.38 4.71 -27.39
CA VAL A 252 6.76 4.09 -26.21
C VAL A 252 7.34 2.69 -26.04
N VAL A 253 8.08 2.48 -24.95
CA VAL A 253 8.73 1.21 -24.61
C VAL A 253 7.94 0.42 -23.57
N ALA A 254 7.10 1.08 -22.77
CA ALA A 254 6.15 0.44 -21.89
C ALA A 254 4.86 1.26 -21.79
N GLN A 255 3.71 0.60 -21.84
CA GLN A 255 2.41 1.23 -21.62
C GLN A 255 1.49 0.23 -20.91
N THR A 256 1.04 0.58 -19.71
CA THR A 256 0.22 -0.32 -18.89
C THR A 256 -0.59 0.44 -17.85
N THR A 257 -1.49 -0.26 -17.17
CA THR A 257 -2.24 0.26 -16.02
C THR A 257 -1.82 -0.51 -14.78
N GLY A 258 -1.50 0.21 -13.70
CA GLY A 258 -1.04 -0.36 -12.44
C GLY A 258 -1.47 0.49 -11.25
N VAL A 259 -1.66 -0.16 -10.10
CA VAL A 259 -1.97 0.52 -8.83
C VAL A 259 -0.65 0.72 -8.07
N GLY A 260 -0.34 1.95 -7.66
CA GLY A 260 0.89 2.25 -6.92
C GLY A 260 2.16 2.37 -7.76
N GLY A 261 2.32 1.53 -8.79
CA GLY A 261 3.53 1.47 -9.58
C GLY A 261 3.48 0.43 -10.71
N ILE A 262 4.56 0.39 -11.48
CA ILE A 262 4.87 -0.65 -12.48
C ILE A 262 6.32 -1.10 -12.29
N SER A 263 6.64 -2.31 -12.73
CA SER A 263 8.02 -2.80 -12.79
C SER A 263 8.28 -3.41 -14.16
N GLY A 264 9.54 -3.36 -14.59
CA GLY A 264 9.97 -4.03 -15.82
C GLY A 264 11.48 -3.95 -15.99
N ALA A 265 12.00 -4.76 -16.91
CA ALA A 265 13.36 -4.64 -17.40
C ALA A 265 13.41 -3.51 -18.44
N PHE A 266 14.28 -2.54 -18.21
CA PHE A 266 14.54 -1.43 -19.12
C PHE A 266 16.04 -1.38 -19.35
N GLU A 267 16.44 -1.22 -20.61
CA GLU A 267 17.85 -1.06 -20.98
C GLU A 267 18.41 0.25 -20.40
N ALA A 268 19.73 0.36 -20.35
CA ALA A 268 20.35 1.62 -19.98
C ALA A 268 20.07 2.73 -21.00
N GLY A 269 19.85 3.94 -20.47
CA GLY A 269 19.51 5.12 -21.27
C GLY A 269 18.60 6.09 -20.53
N ASP A 270 18.24 7.16 -21.23
CA ASP A 270 17.33 8.20 -20.75
C ASP A 270 15.88 7.89 -21.14
N TYR A 271 14.97 8.18 -20.22
CA TYR A 271 13.54 7.89 -20.35
C TYR A 271 12.68 9.05 -19.86
N THR A 272 11.46 9.11 -20.37
CA THR A 272 10.38 9.94 -19.84
C THR A 272 9.22 9.05 -19.44
N VAL A 273 8.73 9.19 -18.21
CA VAL A 273 7.50 8.56 -17.75
C VAL A 273 6.38 9.58 -17.63
N LEU A 274 5.20 9.22 -18.15
CA LEU A 274 3.97 9.99 -18.02
C LEU A 274 2.94 9.14 -17.27
N ILE A 275 2.27 9.75 -16.29
CA ILE A 275 1.28 9.12 -15.45
C ILE A 275 -0.04 9.90 -15.57
N SER A 276 -1.13 9.17 -15.72
CA SER A 276 -2.48 9.75 -15.70
C SER A 276 -3.48 8.82 -15.03
N GLY A 277 -4.48 9.39 -14.36
CA GLY A 277 -5.55 8.68 -13.66
C GLY A 277 -6.65 9.64 -13.23
N ASP A 278 -7.62 9.13 -12.49
CA ASP A 278 -8.72 9.95 -11.97
C ASP A 278 -8.21 10.95 -10.93
N GLY A 279 -8.28 12.25 -11.23
CA GLY A 279 -7.77 13.32 -10.37
C GLY A 279 -6.25 13.31 -10.15
N VAL A 280 -5.49 12.50 -10.90
CA VAL A 280 -4.04 12.34 -10.75
C VAL A 280 -3.35 12.46 -12.11
N SER A 281 -2.31 13.28 -12.18
CA SER A 281 -1.42 13.33 -13.35
C SER A 281 0.00 13.69 -12.95
N GLY A 282 0.98 13.27 -13.73
CA GLY A 282 2.37 13.58 -13.43
C GLY A 282 3.33 12.92 -14.39
N GLY A 283 4.60 12.97 -14.05
CA GLY A 283 5.66 12.44 -14.89
C GLY A 283 7.00 13.08 -14.59
N MET A 284 8.04 12.45 -15.09
CA MET A 284 9.40 12.96 -14.99
C MET A 284 10.29 12.33 -16.05
N GLU A 285 11.47 12.92 -16.22
CA GLU A 285 12.59 12.28 -16.90
C GLU A 285 13.43 11.51 -15.88
N PHE A 286 13.98 10.36 -16.28
CA PHE A 286 14.88 9.56 -15.48
C PHE A 286 15.89 8.84 -16.37
N ALA A 287 16.99 8.36 -15.79
CA ALA A 287 18.03 7.62 -16.50
C ALA A 287 18.31 6.28 -15.81
N ILE A 288 18.67 5.28 -16.61
CA ILE A 288 19.16 3.97 -16.15
C ILE A 288 20.59 3.83 -16.63
N GLU A 289 21.51 3.50 -15.72
CA GLU A 289 22.93 3.29 -16.04
C GLU A 289 23.18 1.88 -16.62
N GLU A 290 24.25 1.71 -17.42
CA GLU A 290 24.60 0.44 -18.11
C GLU A 290 24.72 -0.79 -17.19
N ASP A 291 25.06 -0.58 -15.93
CA ASP A 291 25.21 -1.63 -14.91
C ASP A 291 24.28 -1.42 -13.71
N ALA A 292 23.16 -0.71 -13.91
CA ALA A 292 22.20 -0.51 -12.83
C ALA A 292 21.56 -1.84 -12.40
N GLY A 293 21.80 -2.24 -11.15
CA GLY A 293 21.04 -3.31 -10.51
C GLY A 293 19.56 -2.95 -10.34
N SER A 294 18.77 -3.87 -9.76
CA SER A 294 17.36 -3.60 -9.49
C SER A 294 17.18 -2.33 -8.65
N GLN A 295 16.33 -1.42 -9.11
CA GLN A 295 16.17 -0.08 -8.51
C GLN A 295 14.71 0.36 -8.46
N THR A 296 14.42 1.38 -7.63
CA THR A 296 13.09 2.00 -7.54
C THR A 296 13.20 3.50 -7.79
N ILE A 297 12.41 4.00 -8.73
CA ILE A 297 12.31 5.42 -9.09
C ILE A 297 10.95 5.93 -8.65
N TYR A 298 10.94 7.02 -7.89
CA TYR A 298 9.72 7.67 -7.44
C TYR A 298 9.33 8.79 -8.39
N VAL A 299 8.16 8.67 -8.99
CA VAL A 299 7.61 9.61 -9.97
C VAL A 299 6.64 10.55 -9.26
N PRO A 300 6.90 11.87 -9.27
CA PRO A 300 5.99 12.84 -8.67
C PRO A 300 4.69 12.94 -9.50
N VAL A 301 3.56 12.95 -8.80
CA VAL A 301 2.23 13.20 -9.37
C VAL A 301 1.52 14.31 -8.60
N GLU A 302 0.74 15.10 -9.31
CA GLU A 302 -0.19 16.05 -8.72
C GLU A 302 -1.54 15.37 -8.53
N ARG A 303 -2.03 15.37 -7.29
CA ARG A 303 -3.31 14.78 -6.91
C ARG A 303 -4.28 15.87 -6.48
N VAL A 304 -5.43 15.93 -7.15
CA VAL A 304 -6.54 16.80 -6.75
C VAL A 304 -7.25 16.16 -5.56
N ILE A 305 -6.93 16.61 -4.35
CA ILE A 305 -7.58 16.14 -3.12
C ILE A 305 -8.77 17.04 -2.83
N LEU A 306 -9.98 16.52 -3.04
CA LEU A 306 -11.21 17.19 -2.62
C LEU A 306 -11.27 17.22 -1.10
N SER A 307 -11.60 18.39 -0.54
CA SER A 307 -11.75 18.57 0.91
C SER A 307 -12.98 19.41 1.22
N ALA A 308 -13.53 19.21 2.41
CA ALA A 308 -14.66 19.96 2.92
C ALA A 308 -14.46 20.28 4.41
N THR A 309 -15.27 21.19 4.95
CA THR A 309 -15.36 21.45 6.39
C THR A 309 -16.82 21.55 6.81
N LEU A 310 -17.07 21.30 8.10
CA LEU A 310 -18.41 21.39 8.71
C LEU A 310 -18.34 22.17 10.03
N GLU A 311 -19.24 23.12 10.19
CA GLU A 311 -19.48 23.86 11.42
C GLU A 311 -20.97 23.78 11.78
N ALA A 312 -21.25 23.28 12.99
CA ALA A 312 -22.59 23.15 13.54
C ALA A 312 -22.51 23.20 15.08
N PRO A 313 -23.64 23.47 15.78
CA PRO A 313 -23.69 23.34 17.24
C PRO A 313 -23.23 21.96 17.71
N ALA A 314 -22.58 21.89 18.88
CA ALA A 314 -22.13 20.61 19.45
C ALA A 314 -23.29 19.75 19.95
N GLU A 315 -24.39 20.40 20.36
CA GLU A 315 -25.60 19.76 20.84
C GLU A 315 -26.82 20.39 20.17
N VAL A 316 -27.78 19.54 19.78
CA VAL A 316 -29.06 19.95 19.23
C VAL A 316 -30.18 19.14 19.88
N ALA A 317 -31.32 19.78 20.08
CA ALA A 317 -32.54 19.14 20.54
C ALA A 317 -33.02 18.10 19.51
N ALA A 318 -33.34 16.87 19.94
CA ALA A 318 -33.92 15.86 19.06
C ALA A 318 -35.19 16.38 18.36
N GLY A 319 -35.31 16.14 17.05
CA GLY A 319 -36.40 16.65 16.21
C GLY A 319 -36.26 18.11 15.74
N ALA A 320 -35.35 18.90 16.32
CA ALA A 320 -35.21 20.32 15.99
C ALA A 320 -34.49 20.56 14.64
N GLU A 321 -34.83 21.65 13.95
CA GLU A 321 -34.05 22.16 12.83
C GLU A 321 -32.82 22.92 13.32
N PHE A 322 -31.69 22.71 12.65
CA PHE A 322 -30.42 23.39 12.94
C PHE A 322 -29.63 23.68 11.66
N GLU A 323 -28.73 24.66 11.76
CA GLU A 323 -27.88 25.08 10.66
C GLU A 323 -26.54 24.35 10.68
N ILE A 324 -26.10 23.93 9.49
CA ILE A 324 -24.79 23.34 9.23
C ILE A 324 -24.09 24.25 8.21
N ALA A 325 -23.13 25.05 8.68
CA ALA A 325 -22.22 25.75 7.80
C ALA A 325 -21.16 24.78 7.26
N TRP A 326 -20.79 24.96 6.00
CA TRP A 326 -19.84 24.10 5.31
C TRP A 326 -18.99 24.89 4.30
N THR A 327 -17.80 24.37 4.05
CA THR A 327 -16.99 24.67 2.86
C THR A 327 -16.71 23.35 2.13
N GLY A 328 -16.52 23.38 0.82
CA GLY A 328 -16.30 22.17 0.04
C GLY A 328 -16.41 22.43 -1.46
N PRO A 329 -16.31 21.39 -2.29
CA PRO A 329 -16.38 21.51 -3.74
C PRO A 329 -17.73 22.06 -4.25
N ASP A 330 -18.84 21.78 -3.57
CA ASP A 330 -20.21 22.13 -4.01
C ASP A 330 -20.50 21.60 -5.42
N ASP A 331 -19.97 20.42 -5.71
CA ASP A 331 -20.22 19.75 -6.96
C ASP A 331 -21.69 19.32 -7.05
N LYS A 332 -22.14 19.08 -8.28
CA LYS A 332 -23.54 18.74 -8.53
C LYS A 332 -23.92 17.46 -7.78
N GLY A 333 -24.81 17.60 -6.81
CA GLY A 333 -25.33 16.49 -6.03
C GLY A 333 -24.70 16.37 -4.64
N ASP A 334 -23.73 17.21 -4.30
CA ASP A 334 -23.17 17.30 -2.95
C ASP A 334 -24.26 17.63 -1.92
N TYR A 335 -24.14 17.04 -0.73
CA TYR A 335 -25.10 17.23 0.35
C TYR A 335 -24.45 17.10 1.73
N VAL A 336 -25.06 17.76 2.71
CA VAL A 336 -24.76 17.53 4.12
C VAL A 336 -25.84 16.65 4.74
N THR A 337 -25.47 15.71 5.59
CA THR A 337 -26.41 14.80 6.26
C THR A 337 -26.05 14.56 7.72
N ILE A 338 -27.03 14.14 8.50
CA ILE A 338 -26.86 13.58 9.85
C ILE A 338 -27.17 12.07 9.81
N VAL A 339 -26.31 11.28 10.42
CA VAL A 339 -26.41 9.82 10.51
C VAL A 339 -26.09 9.32 11.92
N GLU A 340 -26.53 8.11 12.23
CA GLU A 340 -26.11 7.41 13.44
C GLU A 340 -24.58 7.27 13.46
N MET A 341 -23.99 7.37 14.65
CA MET A 341 -22.54 7.22 14.80
C MET A 341 -22.07 5.85 14.29
N GLY A 342 -21.08 5.85 13.40
CA GLY A 342 -20.52 4.62 12.81
C GLY A 342 -21.36 4.00 11.69
N ALA A 343 -22.35 4.71 11.14
CA ALA A 343 -23.09 4.25 9.97
C ALA A 343 -22.17 4.03 8.74
N ASP A 344 -22.49 3.07 7.87
CA ASP A 344 -21.74 2.85 6.64
C ASP A 344 -21.71 4.10 5.73
N GLU A 345 -20.72 4.20 4.84
CA GLU A 345 -20.69 5.24 3.79
C GLU A 345 -21.95 5.19 2.91
N GLY A 346 -22.37 6.36 2.41
CA GLY A 346 -23.58 6.50 1.58
C GLY A 346 -24.91 6.44 2.34
N ARG A 347 -24.90 6.16 3.66
CA ARG A 347 -26.11 6.26 4.50
C ARG A 347 -26.44 7.73 4.77
N PHE A 348 -27.74 8.03 4.84
CA PHE A 348 -28.28 9.32 5.24
C PHE A 348 -29.58 9.12 6.03
N ILE A 349 -29.87 10.02 6.98
CA ILE A 349 -31.19 10.10 7.64
C ILE A 349 -31.92 11.33 7.10
N ASN A 350 -31.57 12.50 7.62
CA ASN A 350 -32.01 13.79 7.14
C ASN A 350 -30.82 14.48 6.46
N TYR A 351 -31.06 15.18 5.36
CA TYR A 351 -30.00 15.78 4.56
C TYR A 351 -30.48 17.05 3.85
N ALA A 352 -29.51 17.85 3.41
CA ALA A 352 -29.73 19.04 2.61
C ALA A 352 -28.65 19.16 1.53
N TYR A 353 -29.05 19.40 0.29
CA TYR A 353 -28.11 19.64 -0.82
C TYR A 353 -27.34 20.95 -0.62
N THR A 354 -26.02 20.91 -0.84
CA THR A 354 -25.11 22.05 -0.69
C THR A 354 -25.42 23.16 -1.70
N GLY A 355 -25.91 22.82 -2.90
CA GLY A 355 -26.28 23.80 -3.92
C GLY A 355 -27.43 24.76 -3.53
N ARG A 356 -28.03 24.61 -2.34
CA ARG A 356 -28.96 25.59 -1.75
C ARG A 356 -28.27 26.70 -0.95
N GLY A 357 -26.95 26.61 -0.75
CA GLY A 357 -26.14 27.54 -0.01
C GLY A 357 -25.65 27.01 1.35
N SER A 358 -24.72 27.76 1.92
CA SER A 358 -24.15 27.57 3.26
C SER A 358 -24.57 28.76 4.14
N PRO A 359 -25.17 28.55 5.33
CA PRO A 359 -25.44 27.26 5.96
C PRO A 359 -26.63 26.50 5.34
N ALA A 360 -26.59 25.18 5.47
CA ALA A 360 -27.69 24.29 5.12
C ALA A 360 -28.55 23.96 6.34
N LEU A 361 -29.87 23.96 6.18
CA LEU A 361 -30.82 23.59 7.24
C LEU A 361 -31.10 22.09 7.21
N VAL A 362 -30.87 21.40 8.34
CA VAL A 362 -31.13 19.97 8.53
C VAL A 362 -31.95 19.76 9.79
N THR A 363 -32.86 18.78 9.77
CA THR A 363 -33.65 18.39 10.95
C THR A 363 -32.93 17.28 11.71
N ALA A 364 -32.75 17.44 13.02
CA ALA A 364 -32.22 16.40 13.89
C ALA A 364 -33.21 15.21 13.98
N PRO A 365 -32.74 13.96 13.92
CA PRO A 365 -33.53 12.79 14.26
C PRO A 365 -34.10 12.84 15.69
N ASP A 366 -35.10 12.01 15.97
CA ASP A 366 -35.73 11.92 17.31
C ASP A 366 -34.93 11.07 18.32
N GLY A 367 -33.98 10.26 17.82
CA GLY A 367 -33.11 9.43 18.65
C GLY A 367 -32.13 10.28 19.44
N LEU A 368 -31.89 9.89 20.70
CA LEU A 368 -30.96 10.58 21.59
C LEU A 368 -29.56 9.97 21.49
N GLY A 369 -28.55 10.78 21.79
CA GLY A 369 -27.16 10.35 21.86
C GLY A 369 -26.29 10.96 20.78
N VAL A 370 -25.16 10.32 20.49
CA VAL A 370 -24.16 10.86 19.57
C VAL A 370 -24.48 10.43 18.13
N TYR A 371 -24.46 11.41 17.24
CA TYR A 371 -24.64 11.27 15.80
C TYR A 371 -23.44 11.88 15.08
N GLU A 372 -23.33 11.60 13.79
CA GLU A 372 -22.28 12.12 12.93
C GLU A 372 -22.91 12.97 11.82
N LEU A 373 -22.40 14.19 11.65
CA LEU A 373 -22.63 15.03 10.49
C LEU A 373 -21.62 14.70 9.40
N ARG A 374 -22.05 14.65 8.15
CA ARG A 374 -21.21 14.34 6.99
C ARG A 374 -21.42 15.35 5.88
N TYR A 375 -20.34 15.79 5.25
CA TYR A 375 -20.34 16.39 3.93
C TYR A 375 -20.05 15.28 2.92
N VAL A 376 -20.98 15.03 2.01
CA VAL A 376 -20.88 13.95 1.03
C VAL A 376 -20.75 14.53 -0.36
N HIS A 377 -19.71 14.11 -1.09
CA HIS A 377 -19.47 14.47 -2.47
C HIS A 377 -20.37 13.63 -3.38
N GLY A 378 -21.28 14.28 -4.11
CA GLY A 378 -22.33 13.66 -4.90
C GLY A 378 -21.83 12.73 -6.00
N PRO A 379 -20.81 13.08 -6.80
CA PRO A 379 -20.29 12.21 -7.84
C PRO A 379 -19.69 10.88 -7.35
N THR A 380 -19.13 10.85 -6.12
CA THR A 380 -18.41 9.66 -5.60
C THR A 380 -19.07 9.02 -4.38
N ASP A 381 -20.12 9.62 -3.83
CA ASP A 381 -20.77 9.27 -2.56
C ASP A 381 -19.81 9.23 -1.35
N LYS A 382 -18.62 9.83 -1.46
CA LYS A 382 -17.59 9.84 -0.41
C LYS A 382 -17.83 10.95 0.59
N THR A 383 -17.56 10.64 1.86
CA THR A 383 -17.59 11.64 2.94
C THR A 383 -16.27 12.41 2.93
N LEU A 384 -16.31 13.71 2.63
CA LEU A 384 -15.12 14.57 2.60
C LEU A 384 -14.82 15.25 3.95
N ALA A 385 -15.84 15.38 4.79
CA ALA A 385 -15.72 15.90 6.15
C ALA A 385 -16.78 15.28 7.04
N SER A 386 -16.43 15.01 8.29
CA SER A 386 -17.39 14.61 9.30
C SER A 386 -17.15 15.28 10.64
N ARG A 387 -18.21 15.32 11.46
CA ARG A 387 -18.20 15.95 12.79
C ARG A 387 -19.24 15.32 13.68
N GLU A 388 -18.91 15.06 14.94
CA GLU A 388 -19.86 14.58 15.94
C GLU A 388 -20.86 15.67 16.38
N ILE A 389 -22.09 15.26 16.67
CA ILE A 389 -23.15 16.09 17.26
C ILE A 389 -23.93 15.26 18.29
N THR A 390 -24.28 15.84 19.42
CA THR A 390 -25.09 15.16 20.44
C THR A 390 -26.55 15.62 20.37
N LEU A 391 -27.46 14.66 20.18
CA LEU A 391 -28.89 14.89 20.22
C LEU A 391 -29.39 14.72 21.66
N THR A 392 -29.90 15.82 22.21
CA THR A 392 -30.37 15.89 23.60
C THR A 392 -31.89 15.82 23.67
N ALA A 393 -32.39 15.36 24.82
CA ALA A 393 -33.82 15.24 25.05
C ALA A 393 -34.48 16.62 25.09
N VAL A 394 -35.48 16.80 24.23
CA VAL A 394 -36.46 17.89 24.33
C VAL A 394 -37.52 17.52 25.37
N SER A 395 -37.72 18.38 26.37
CA SER A 395 -38.82 18.24 27.32
C SER A 395 -40.03 19.05 26.85
N ALA A 396 -41.23 18.50 27.04
CA ALA A 396 -42.48 19.24 26.91
C ALA A 396 -43.16 19.40 28.28
N LYS A 397 -44.01 20.42 28.42
CA LYS A 397 -44.90 20.62 29.56
C LYS A 397 -46.33 20.73 29.09
N LEU A 398 -47.25 20.19 29.90
CA LEU A 398 -48.68 20.16 29.63
C LEU A 398 -49.46 20.69 30.83
N GLU A 399 -50.38 21.60 30.55
CA GLU A 399 -51.36 22.13 31.48
C GLU A 399 -52.76 21.95 30.88
N ALA A 400 -53.55 21.09 31.51
CA ALA A 400 -54.92 20.78 31.13
C ALA A 400 -55.80 20.74 32.40
N PRO A 401 -57.13 20.88 32.31
CA PRO A 401 -58.02 20.67 33.45
C PRO A 401 -57.86 19.27 34.04
N ASP A 402 -58.09 19.11 35.35
CA ASP A 402 -58.00 17.79 36.01
C ASP A 402 -59.23 16.91 35.70
N GLU A 403 -60.38 17.54 35.42
CA GLU A 403 -61.62 16.89 35.02
C GLU A 403 -62.26 17.59 33.82
N VAL A 404 -62.74 16.82 32.85
CA VAL A 404 -63.49 17.30 31.67
C VAL A 404 -64.73 16.43 31.47
N ALA A 405 -65.82 17.00 30.96
CA ALA A 405 -67.01 16.22 30.63
C ALA A 405 -66.79 15.45 29.31
N ALA A 406 -67.20 14.19 29.25
CA ALA A 406 -67.10 13.37 28.04
C ALA A 406 -67.78 14.07 26.83
N GLY A 407 -67.13 14.05 25.66
CA GLY A 407 -67.57 14.74 24.45
C GLY A 407 -67.37 16.26 24.42
N ALA A 408 -66.84 16.89 25.49
CA ALA A 408 -66.62 18.33 25.54
C ALA A 408 -65.28 18.75 24.94
N GLU A 409 -65.24 19.90 24.27
CA GLU A 409 -63.98 20.57 23.91
C GLU A 409 -63.31 21.17 25.15
N PHE A 410 -61.98 21.06 25.21
CA PHE A 410 -61.18 21.69 26.24
C PHE A 410 -59.82 22.17 25.70
N GLU A 411 -59.22 23.11 26.42
CA GLU A 411 -57.93 23.70 26.05
C GLU A 411 -56.78 23.06 26.82
N VAL A 412 -55.67 22.83 26.12
CA VAL A 412 -54.42 22.33 26.66
C VAL A 412 -53.34 23.38 26.42
N VAL A 413 -52.86 24.01 27.48
CA VAL A 413 -51.68 24.88 27.43
C VAL A 413 -50.44 23.99 27.43
N TRP A 414 -49.56 24.20 26.46
CA TRP A 414 -48.34 23.40 26.32
C TRP A 414 -47.12 24.26 26.03
N SER A 415 -45.94 23.73 26.37
CA SER A 415 -44.64 24.20 25.88
C SER A 415 -43.79 23.00 25.46
N GLY A 416 -42.98 23.14 24.42
CA GLY A 416 -42.24 22.03 23.82
C GLY A 416 -41.60 22.43 22.50
N PRO A 417 -40.94 21.49 21.80
CA PRO A 417 -40.15 21.77 20.59
C PRO A 417 -40.96 22.32 19.43
N SER A 418 -42.24 21.94 19.33
CA SER A 418 -43.19 22.35 18.30
C SER A 418 -42.67 22.16 16.88
N ASN A 419 -42.01 21.03 16.64
CA ASN A 419 -41.59 20.65 15.30
C ASN A 419 -42.80 20.54 14.37
N ARG A 420 -42.57 20.61 13.06
CA ARG A 420 -43.60 20.78 12.02
C ARG A 420 -44.84 19.87 12.13
N ASN A 421 -44.66 18.66 12.66
CA ASN A 421 -45.69 17.62 12.77
C ASN A 421 -45.96 17.19 14.22
N ASP A 422 -45.45 17.89 15.22
CA ASP A 422 -45.75 17.60 16.63
C ASP A 422 -47.23 17.92 16.92
N TYR A 423 -47.84 17.17 17.84
CA TYR A 423 -49.26 17.32 18.16
C TYR A 423 -49.56 17.00 19.63
N ILE A 424 -50.67 17.56 20.10
CA ILE A 424 -51.29 17.25 21.39
C ILE A 424 -52.45 16.29 21.11
N THR A 425 -52.56 15.20 21.87
CA THR A 425 -53.68 14.24 21.77
C THR A 425 -54.18 13.82 23.15
N ILE A 426 -55.39 13.27 23.21
CA ILE A 426 -55.95 12.59 24.39
C ILE A 426 -56.13 11.11 24.08
N VAL A 427 -55.82 10.24 25.04
CA VAL A 427 -55.96 8.78 24.93
C VAL A 427 -56.34 8.18 26.28
N GLU A 428 -56.86 6.96 26.28
CA GLU A 428 -57.07 6.19 27.51
C GLU A 428 -55.78 6.08 28.35
N ALA A 429 -55.90 6.13 29.68
CA ALA A 429 -54.74 6.09 30.55
C ALA A 429 -53.96 4.78 30.40
N GLY A 430 -52.66 4.89 30.07
CA GLY A 430 -51.79 3.74 29.87
C GLY A 430 -51.90 3.10 28.48
N ALA A 431 -52.55 3.76 27.52
CA ALA A 431 -52.54 3.36 26.12
C ALA A 431 -51.09 3.17 25.60
N PRO A 432 -50.81 2.26 24.65
CA PRO A 432 -49.50 2.17 24.02
C PRO A 432 -49.02 3.49 23.42
N ASP A 433 -47.70 3.64 23.24
CA ASP A 433 -47.14 4.73 22.44
C ASP A 433 -47.73 4.70 21.02
N LYS A 434 -47.81 5.88 20.38
CA LYS A 434 -48.36 6.11 19.02
C LYS A 434 -49.88 6.00 18.88
N GLU A 435 -50.62 5.60 19.91
CA GLU A 435 -52.08 5.77 19.92
C GLU A 435 -52.46 7.24 20.03
N PHE A 436 -53.54 7.60 19.35
CA PHE A 436 -54.13 8.94 19.35
C PHE A 436 -55.64 8.80 19.17
N GLU A 437 -56.40 9.70 19.79
CA GLU A 437 -57.82 9.89 19.50
C GLU A 437 -58.02 11.25 18.84
N ASP A 438 -58.65 12.21 19.52
CA ASP A 438 -58.65 13.58 19.03
C ASP A 438 -57.28 14.23 19.25
N TYR A 439 -56.89 15.11 18.32
CA TYR A 439 -55.58 15.74 18.35
C TYR A 439 -55.54 17.12 17.69
N ALA A 440 -54.57 17.92 18.11
CA ALA A 440 -54.30 19.23 17.55
C ALA A 440 -52.79 19.43 17.33
N TYR A 441 -52.39 19.87 16.13
CA TYR A 441 -50.98 20.14 15.83
C TYR A 441 -50.45 21.34 16.62
N THR A 442 -49.26 21.20 17.18
CA THR A 442 -48.61 22.26 18.00
C THR A 442 -48.28 23.51 17.17
N ARG A 443 -48.06 23.37 15.85
CA ARG A 443 -47.85 24.52 14.95
C ARG A 443 -49.01 25.52 14.93
N ASN A 444 -50.20 25.12 15.39
CA ASN A 444 -51.39 25.98 15.46
C ASN A 444 -51.39 26.88 16.70
N GLY A 445 -50.43 26.71 17.62
CA GLY A 445 -50.28 27.53 18.81
C GLY A 445 -50.65 26.83 20.11
N SER A 446 -50.41 27.53 21.21
CA SER A 446 -50.75 27.15 22.58
C SER A 446 -51.67 28.24 23.15
N PRO A 447 -52.85 27.91 23.70
CA PRO A 447 -53.36 26.55 23.94
C PRO A 447 -53.79 25.82 22.65
N ALA A 448 -53.77 24.48 22.71
CA ALA A 448 -54.35 23.60 21.72
C ALA A 448 -55.77 23.18 22.16
N THR A 449 -56.74 23.25 21.26
CA THR A 449 -58.13 22.81 21.51
C THR A 449 -58.31 21.38 21.00
N ILE A 450 -58.75 20.48 21.89
CA ILE A 450 -59.09 19.08 21.55
C ILE A 450 -60.41 18.68 22.23
N THR A 451 -61.07 17.66 21.69
CA THR A 451 -62.35 17.12 22.14
C THR A 451 -62.14 15.89 23.00
N ALA A 452 -62.73 15.88 24.19
CA ALA A 452 -62.73 14.71 25.06
C ALA A 452 -63.54 13.57 24.41
N PRO A 453 -63.05 12.32 24.44
CA PRO A 453 -63.80 11.14 24.04
C PRO A 453 -65.14 11.00 24.76
N ASP A 454 -66.07 10.23 24.17
CA ASP A 454 -67.39 9.96 24.76
C ASP A 454 -67.32 9.01 25.98
N GLY A 455 -66.19 8.33 26.15
CA GLY A 455 -65.93 7.46 27.29
C GLY A 455 -65.69 8.24 28.59
N VAL A 456 -66.10 7.68 29.72
CA VAL A 456 -65.80 8.20 31.06
C VAL A 456 -64.70 7.38 31.70
N GLY A 457 -63.88 8.01 32.55
CA GLY A 457 -62.81 7.31 33.26
C GLY A 457 -61.47 8.03 33.20
N ALA A 458 -60.40 7.27 33.38
CA ALA A 458 -59.03 7.79 33.39
C ALA A 458 -58.46 7.87 31.97
N TYR A 459 -58.04 9.08 31.59
CA TYR A 459 -57.39 9.38 30.33
C TYR A 459 -56.07 10.11 30.61
N GLU A 460 -55.27 10.31 29.56
CA GLU A 460 -54.11 11.19 29.61
C GLU A 460 -53.99 12.02 28.34
N VAL A 461 -53.58 13.27 28.52
CA VAL A 461 -53.21 14.17 27.44
C VAL A 461 -51.72 14.02 27.18
N ARG A 462 -51.31 13.87 25.92
CA ARG A 462 -49.92 13.64 25.51
C ARG A 462 -49.43 14.74 24.56
N TYR A 463 -48.19 15.16 24.75
CA TYR A 463 -47.40 15.88 23.74
C TYR A 463 -46.64 14.83 22.94
N VAL A 464 -46.84 14.76 21.63
CA VAL A 464 -46.29 13.71 20.78
C VAL A 464 -45.41 14.30 19.67
N LEU A 465 -44.20 13.76 19.51
CA LEU A 465 -43.29 14.10 18.41
C LEU A 465 -43.85 13.63 17.06
N GLY A 466 -43.67 14.45 16.03
CA GLY A 466 -44.23 14.19 14.71
C GLY A 466 -43.49 13.13 13.88
N GLN A 467 -42.21 12.88 14.12
CA GLN A 467 -41.41 11.93 13.34
C GLN A 467 -41.56 10.48 13.84
N ASP A 468 -41.29 10.20 15.12
CA ASP A 468 -41.35 8.85 15.71
C ASP A 468 -42.66 8.51 16.44
N ARG A 469 -43.54 9.51 16.66
CA ARG A 469 -44.79 9.43 17.43
C ARG A 469 -44.61 9.07 18.91
N ARG A 470 -43.46 9.36 19.49
CA ARG A 470 -43.17 9.20 20.91
C ARG A 470 -43.77 10.34 21.73
N ALA A 471 -44.33 10.00 22.89
CA ALA A 471 -44.80 11.01 23.83
C ALA A 471 -43.60 11.65 24.58
N LEU A 472 -43.48 12.98 24.53
CA LEU A 472 -42.48 13.74 25.31
C LEU A 472 -42.95 14.10 26.72
N ALA A 473 -44.26 14.26 26.87
CA ALA A 473 -44.90 14.54 28.14
C ALA A 473 -46.31 13.93 28.13
N SER A 474 -46.77 13.46 29.28
CA SER A 474 -48.16 13.12 29.50
C SER A 474 -48.68 13.76 30.79
N ARG A 475 -49.98 14.06 30.81
CA ARG A 475 -50.70 14.56 31.97
C ARG A 475 -52.00 13.77 32.16
N PRO A 476 -52.24 13.17 33.34
CA PRO A 476 -53.48 12.47 33.60
C PRO A 476 -54.67 13.45 33.66
N ILE A 477 -55.84 12.98 33.20
CA ILE A 477 -57.11 13.71 33.22
C ILE A 477 -58.26 12.72 33.47
N THR A 478 -59.33 13.16 34.15
CA THR A 478 -60.52 12.33 34.37
C THR A 478 -61.69 12.81 33.52
N LEU A 479 -62.26 11.92 32.70
CA LEU A 479 -63.46 12.21 31.94
C LEU A 479 -64.71 11.82 32.74
N THR A 480 -65.62 12.77 32.91
CA THR A 480 -66.83 12.64 33.73
C THR A 480 -68.09 12.62 32.87
N ALA A 481 -69.15 11.99 33.37
CA ALA A 481 -70.42 11.93 32.65
C ALA A 481 -71.07 13.31 32.54
N VAL A 482 -71.62 13.63 31.37
CA VAL A 482 -72.42 14.85 31.18
C VAL A 482 -73.73 14.72 31.97
N SER A 483 -73.86 15.42 33.10
CA SER A 483 -75.12 15.47 33.84
C SER A 483 -76.05 16.52 33.25
N ALA A 484 -76.96 16.12 32.38
CA ALA A 484 -78.08 16.98 31.99
C ALA A 484 -79.13 17.00 33.13
N LYS A 485 -79.33 18.15 33.76
CA LYS A 485 -80.55 18.41 34.52
C LYS A 485 -81.58 19.02 33.57
N LEU A 486 -82.68 18.31 33.31
CA LEU A 486 -83.88 18.93 32.77
C LEU A 486 -84.57 19.72 33.89
N GLU A 487 -84.72 21.04 33.72
CA GLU A 487 -85.63 21.88 34.51
C GLU A 487 -87.07 21.76 34.03
#